data_AF-A0A8J6XH33-F1
#
_entry.id   AF-A0A8J6XH33-F1
#
_cell.length_a   1.000
_cell.length_b   1.000
_cell.length_c   1.000
_cell.angle_alpha   90.00
_cell.angle_beta   90.00
_cell.angle_gamma   90.00
#
_symmetry.space_group_name_H-M   'P 1'
#
loop_
_entity.id
_entity.type
_entity.pdbx_description
1 polymer ?
#
loop_
_entity_poly.entity_id
_entity_poly.type
_entity_poly.pdbx_seq_one_letter_code
_entity_poly.pdbx_strand_id
1 'polypeptide(L)'
;MNQLYTTPEAAKETGIPEGTIRAWLSRYPEAFISDVHLVIENGKKFWTEKGIELLQSRRATENATPLAANSDAVATEDVTDNAATSDAGQSLHDAMLNAFLGQVSREMAAAFCQQLPGRTLQEIHRMLHSPLQQERETVTQSLQEAMQLLPSPGKRNALPPAMGEAQ
;
A
#
# COMPACT_ATOMS: atom_id res chain seq x y z
N MET A 1 12.22 -18.20 26.14
CA MET A 1 11.34 -19.34 25.83
C MET A 1 10.23 -18.79 24.98
N ASN A 2 10.07 -19.23 23.73
CA ASN A 2 9.01 -18.71 22.87
C ASN A 2 7.69 -19.33 23.30
N GLN A 3 6.82 -18.55 23.95
CA GLN A 3 5.50 -19.02 24.34
C GLN A 3 4.63 -19.12 23.08
N LEU A 4 4.19 -20.35 22.79
CA LEU A 4 3.31 -20.66 21.67
C LEU A 4 1.90 -20.84 22.19
N TYR A 5 0.95 -20.11 21.59
CA TYR A 5 -0.45 -20.14 21.97
C TYR A 5 -1.26 -20.88 20.92
N THR A 6 -2.12 -21.80 21.33
CA THR A 6 -3.14 -22.35 20.43
C THR A 6 -4.17 -21.28 20.09
N THR A 7 -4.90 -21.41 18.98
CA THR A 7 -6.01 -20.49 18.65
C THR A 7 -7.01 -20.25 19.80
N PRO A 8 -7.46 -21.26 20.58
CA PRO A 8 -8.30 -21.03 21.75
C PRO A 8 -7.60 -20.26 22.88
N GLU A 9 -6.29 -20.43 23.08
CA GLU A 9 -5.53 -19.65 24.06
C GLU A 9 -5.33 -18.22 23.59
N ALA A 10 -5.01 -18.02 22.31
CA ALA A 10 -4.93 -16.70 21.69
C ALA A 10 -6.25 -15.94 21.81
N ALA A 11 -7.39 -16.62 21.65
CA ALA A 11 -8.71 -16.02 21.86
C ALA A 11 -8.94 -15.54 23.29
N LYS A 12 -8.46 -16.29 24.30
CA LYS A 12 -8.55 -15.88 25.71
C LYS A 12 -7.66 -14.68 26.01
N GLU A 13 -6.42 -14.69 25.52
CA GLU A 13 -5.45 -13.61 25.76
C GLU A 13 -5.83 -12.31 25.06
N THR A 14 -6.39 -12.39 23.85
CA THR A 14 -6.76 -11.21 23.06
C THR A 14 -8.19 -10.75 23.32
N GLY A 15 -9.05 -11.61 23.88
CA GLY A 15 -10.50 -11.40 23.98
C GLY A 15 -11.22 -11.42 22.64
N ILE A 16 -10.59 -11.96 21.58
CA ILE A 16 -11.16 -12.05 20.23
C ILE A 16 -11.76 -13.44 20.02
N PRO A 17 -13.00 -13.57 19.51
CA PRO A 17 -13.58 -14.88 19.23
C PRO A 17 -12.72 -15.71 18.27
N GLU A 18 -12.60 -17.02 18.52
CA GLU A 18 -11.83 -17.92 17.65
C GLU A 18 -12.26 -17.87 16.19
N GLY A 19 -13.56 -17.72 15.94
CA GLY A 19 -14.13 -17.59 14.60
C GLY A 19 -13.59 -16.36 13.87
N THR A 20 -13.43 -15.24 14.59
CA THR A 20 -12.87 -13.99 14.05
C THR A 20 -11.38 -14.15 13.73
N ILE A 21 -10.61 -14.77 14.63
CA ILE A 21 -9.18 -15.05 14.38
C ILE A 21 -9.01 -15.91 13.13
N ARG A 22 -9.82 -16.97 12.97
CA ARG A 22 -9.81 -17.83 11.78
C ARG A 22 -10.24 -17.08 10.52
N ALA A 23 -11.26 -16.23 10.62
CA ALA A 23 -11.75 -15.42 9.51
C ALA A 23 -10.67 -14.42 9.04
N TRP A 24 -9.98 -13.75 9.95
CA TRP A 24 -8.87 -12.84 9.61
C TRP A 24 -7.71 -13.58 8.95
N LEU A 25 -7.35 -14.75 9.46
CA LEU A 25 -6.29 -15.56 8.85
C LEU A 25 -6.62 -15.99 7.42
N SER A 26 -7.90 -16.26 7.13
CA SER A 26 -8.38 -16.60 5.79
C SER A 26 -8.48 -15.38 4.87
N ARG A 27 -8.95 -14.24 5.39
CA ARG A 27 -9.17 -13.00 4.61
C ARG A 27 -7.87 -12.25 4.32
N TYR A 28 -6.88 -12.35 5.20
CA TYR A 28 -5.64 -11.58 5.13
C TYR A 28 -4.41 -12.48 5.34
N PRO A 29 -4.16 -13.46 4.45
CA PRO A 29 -3.03 -14.38 4.60
C PRO A 29 -1.68 -13.63 4.61
N GLU A 30 -1.57 -12.52 3.87
CA GLU A 30 -0.35 -11.71 3.77
C GLU A 30 -0.02 -10.92 5.06
N ALA A 31 -1.02 -10.67 5.91
CA ALA A 31 -0.81 -9.98 7.18
C ALA A 31 -0.19 -10.90 8.27
N PHE A 32 -0.35 -12.21 8.12
CA PHE A 32 0.12 -13.20 9.08
C PHE A 32 1.31 -13.97 8.50
N ILE A 33 2.51 -13.46 8.73
CA ILE A 33 3.76 -14.08 8.30
C ILE A 33 3.99 -15.36 9.11
N SER A 34 4.11 -16.49 8.40
CA SER A 34 4.51 -17.77 9.00
C SER A 34 5.94 -17.66 9.55
N ASP A 35 6.22 -18.31 10.67
CA ASP A 35 7.45 -18.24 11.48
C ASP A 35 7.67 -16.94 12.28
N VAL A 36 6.90 -15.88 12.01
CA VAL A 36 6.94 -14.63 12.79
C VAL A 36 5.69 -14.48 13.66
N HIS A 37 4.49 -14.55 13.08
CA HIS A 37 3.21 -14.40 13.78
C HIS A 37 2.54 -15.75 14.06
N LEU A 38 2.82 -16.74 13.21
CA LEU A 38 2.17 -18.04 13.23
C LEU A 38 3.22 -19.13 12.99
N VAL A 39 3.28 -20.14 13.86
CA VAL A 39 4.10 -21.33 13.68
C VAL A 39 3.19 -22.52 13.37
N ILE A 40 3.51 -23.28 12.34
CA ILE A 40 2.73 -24.48 11.97
C ILE A 40 3.52 -25.71 12.40
N GLU A 41 3.14 -26.32 13.53
CA GLU A 41 3.73 -27.57 14.00
C GLU A 41 2.72 -28.71 13.83
N ASN A 42 3.14 -29.79 13.16
CA ASN A 42 2.31 -30.99 12.94
C ASN A 42 0.92 -30.69 12.34
N GLY A 43 0.84 -29.70 11.44
CA GLY A 43 -0.41 -29.26 10.81
C GLY A 43 -1.34 -28.45 11.73
N LYS A 44 -0.94 -28.21 12.98
CA LYS A 44 -1.63 -27.32 13.92
C LYS A 44 -0.99 -25.94 13.88
N LYS A 45 -1.84 -24.91 13.92
CA LYS A 45 -1.43 -23.51 13.89
C LYS A 45 -1.27 -22.99 15.31
N PHE A 46 -0.10 -22.45 15.62
CA PHE A 46 0.25 -21.84 16.88
C PHE A 46 0.56 -20.35 16.65
N TRP A 47 0.17 -19.53 17.61
CA TRP A 47 0.37 -18.10 17.62
C TRP A 47 1.61 -17.80 18.46
N THR A 48 2.51 -17.00 17.91
CA THR A 48 3.63 -16.46 18.67
C THR A 48 3.16 -15.23 19.45
N GLU A 49 3.96 -14.76 20.40
CA GLU A 49 3.73 -13.49 21.11
C GLU A 49 3.54 -12.32 20.14
N LYS A 50 4.33 -12.27 19.06
CA LYS A 50 4.16 -11.27 17.98
C LYS A 50 2.84 -11.41 17.23
N GLY A 51 2.35 -12.63 17.05
CA GLY A 51 1.01 -12.87 16.53
C GLY A 51 -0.09 -12.34 17.46
N ILE A 52 0.07 -12.53 18.77
CA ILE A 52 -0.87 -12.01 19.78
C ILE A 52 -0.88 -10.47 19.79
N GLU A 53 0.29 -9.82 19.79
CA GLU A 53 0.42 -8.34 19.71
C GLU A 53 -0.29 -7.79 18.45
N LEU A 54 -0.15 -8.46 17.31
CA LEU A 54 -0.80 -8.07 16.06
C LEU A 54 -2.33 -8.20 16.14
N LEU A 55 -2.83 -9.29 16.75
CA LEU A 55 -4.26 -9.50 16.97
C LEU A 55 -4.84 -8.41 17.88
N GLN A 56 -4.14 -8.04 18.95
CA GLN A 56 -4.56 -6.95 19.85
C GLN A 56 -4.57 -5.60 19.13
N SER A 57 -3.56 -5.33 18.31
CA SER A 57 -3.46 -4.11 17.50
C SER A 57 -4.65 -3.98 16.54
N ARG A 58 -5.03 -5.06 15.85
CA ARG A 58 -6.22 -5.08 14.98
C ARG A 58 -7.53 -4.89 15.73
N ARG A 59 -7.67 -5.47 16.92
CA ARG A 59 -8.84 -5.24 17.77
C ARG A 59 -8.96 -3.76 18.16
N ALA A 60 -7.85 -3.09 18.47
CA ALA A 60 -7.86 -1.66 18.78
C ALA A 60 -8.31 -0.82 17.57
N THR A 61 -7.93 -1.22 16.35
CA THR A 61 -8.37 -0.55 15.11
C THR A 61 -9.85 -0.81 14.80
N GLU A 62 -10.35 -2.04 14.94
CA GLU A 62 -11.78 -2.34 14.69
C GLU A 62 -12.70 -1.72 15.76
N ASN A 63 -12.29 -1.67 17.03
CA ASN A 63 -13.07 -1.00 18.08
C ASN A 63 -13.03 0.54 18.02
N ALA A 64 -12.08 1.13 17.28
CA ALA A 64 -12.04 2.57 17.06
C ALA A 64 -13.11 3.06 16.06
N THR A 65 -13.92 2.15 15.49
CA THR A 65 -15.06 2.50 14.63
C THR A 65 -16.35 1.88 15.18
N PRO A 66 -17.08 2.53 16.09
CA PRO A 66 -18.40 2.06 16.46
C PRO A 66 -19.41 2.68 15.49
N LEU A 67 -19.78 1.99 14.42
CA LEU A 67 -21.05 2.28 13.76
C LEU A 67 -21.74 0.99 13.28
N ALA A 68 -22.63 0.54 14.16
CA ALA A 68 -23.94 -0.04 13.89
C ALA A 68 -24.05 -1.24 12.92
N ALA A 69 -24.28 -2.40 13.54
CA ALA A 69 -25.11 -3.45 12.97
C ALA A 69 -26.60 -3.02 12.94
N ASN A 70 -27.32 -3.56 11.94
CA ASN A 70 -28.77 -3.76 11.82
C ASN A 70 -29.65 -2.56 11.40
N SER A 71 -30.25 -2.62 10.21
CA SER A 71 -31.67 -3.03 10.02
C SER A 71 -32.16 -2.75 8.60
N ASP A 72 -32.92 -3.71 8.10
CA ASP A 72 -33.73 -3.76 6.89
C ASP A 72 -34.86 -2.69 6.90
N ALA A 73 -35.07 -1.94 5.79
CA ALA A 73 -36.38 -1.38 5.32
C ALA A 73 -36.25 -0.26 4.25
N VAL A 74 -36.78 -0.57 3.05
CA VAL A 74 -37.71 0.23 2.22
C VAL A 74 -37.39 1.70 1.84
N ALA A 75 -37.06 1.84 0.55
CA ALA A 75 -37.57 2.75 -0.48
C ALA A 75 -37.63 4.29 -0.32
N THR A 76 -37.30 4.91 -1.47
CA THR A 76 -37.89 6.10 -2.12
C THR A 76 -37.12 7.42 -2.03
N GLU A 77 -36.54 7.78 -3.18
CA GLU A 77 -36.49 9.09 -3.85
C GLU A 77 -36.10 10.35 -3.05
N ASP A 78 -35.09 11.09 -3.51
CA ASP A 78 -35.28 12.26 -4.40
C ASP A 78 -33.95 13.03 -4.56
N VAL A 79 -33.80 13.65 -5.72
CA VAL A 79 -32.66 14.39 -6.26
C VAL A 79 -32.39 15.65 -5.44
N THR A 80 -31.11 15.98 -5.17
CA THR A 80 -30.56 17.33 -5.43
C THR A 80 -29.05 17.40 -5.15
N ASP A 81 -28.35 17.93 -6.15
CA ASP A 81 -26.92 18.25 -6.18
C ASP A 81 -26.47 19.14 -5.01
N ASN A 82 -25.46 18.69 -4.25
CA ASN A 82 -24.34 19.55 -3.83
C ASN A 82 -23.16 18.69 -3.31
N ALA A 83 -22.34 18.17 -4.21
CA ALA A 83 -21.13 17.41 -3.88
C ALA A 83 -20.01 18.35 -3.40
N ALA A 84 -20.10 18.75 -2.13
CA ALA A 84 -19.02 19.44 -1.42
C ALA A 84 -18.96 19.04 0.06
N THR A 85 -19.05 17.74 0.37
CA THR A 85 -18.76 17.22 1.73
C THR A 85 -18.71 15.68 1.73
N SER A 86 -17.56 15.07 1.43
CA SER A 86 -17.18 13.70 1.90
C SER A 86 -15.78 13.23 1.38
N ASP A 87 -14.74 14.06 1.43
CA ASP A 87 -13.40 13.66 0.92
C ASP A 87 -12.31 13.51 2.02
N ALA A 88 -12.60 13.87 3.27
CA ALA A 88 -11.60 13.82 4.34
C ALA A 88 -11.23 12.37 4.77
N GLY A 89 -12.15 11.41 4.60
CA GLY A 89 -11.95 10.01 5.01
C GLY A 89 -11.09 9.20 4.03
N GLN A 90 -11.23 9.44 2.72
CA GLN A 90 -10.40 8.80 1.70
C GLN A 90 -8.99 9.38 1.70
N SER A 91 -8.86 10.70 1.86
CA SER A 91 -7.57 11.38 2.00
C SER A 91 -6.75 10.89 3.20
N LEU A 92 -7.38 10.62 4.36
CA LEU A 92 -6.66 10.09 5.53
C LEU A 92 -6.19 8.66 5.32
N HIS A 93 -7.04 7.80 4.72
CA HIS A 93 -6.66 6.42 4.41
C HIS A 93 -5.51 6.39 3.39
N ASP A 94 -5.58 7.22 2.35
CA ASP A 94 -4.50 7.37 1.36
C ASP A 94 -3.23 7.95 1.97
N ALA A 95 -3.33 8.90 2.91
CA ALA A 95 -2.18 9.42 3.64
C ALA A 95 -1.52 8.34 4.53
N MET A 96 -2.33 7.52 5.21
CA MET A 96 -1.83 6.39 6.01
C MET A 96 -1.20 5.30 5.15
N LEU A 97 -1.83 4.96 4.01
CA LEU A 97 -1.27 4.03 3.03
C LEU A 97 0.05 4.58 2.47
N ASN A 98 0.10 5.84 2.05
CA ASN A 98 1.33 6.46 1.55
C ASN A 98 2.44 6.51 2.60
N ALA A 99 2.09 6.76 3.87
CA ALA A 99 3.06 6.71 4.97
C ALA A 99 3.61 5.28 5.17
N PHE A 100 2.73 4.27 5.13
CA PHE A 100 3.11 2.87 5.22
C PHE A 100 3.98 2.42 4.04
N LEU A 101 3.55 2.69 2.80
CA LEU A 101 4.36 2.42 1.60
C LEU A 101 5.70 3.17 1.66
N GLY A 102 5.71 4.41 2.13
CA GLY A 102 6.91 5.20 2.33
C GLY A 102 7.86 4.60 3.38
N GLN A 103 7.32 3.94 4.40
CA GLN A 103 8.14 3.23 5.39
C GLN A 103 8.71 1.94 4.80
N VAL A 104 7.87 1.08 4.21
CA VAL A 104 8.31 -0.21 3.65
C VAL A 104 9.32 -0.01 2.52
N SER A 105 9.10 0.97 1.64
CA SER A 105 10.04 1.30 0.57
C SER A 105 11.39 1.77 1.10
N ARG A 106 11.42 2.55 2.20
CA ARG A 106 12.67 2.98 2.84
C ARG A 106 13.42 1.81 3.48
N GLU A 107 12.72 0.91 4.16
CA GLU A 107 13.32 -0.28 4.75
C GLU A 107 13.91 -1.20 3.67
N MET A 108 13.16 -1.43 2.59
CA MET A 108 13.61 -2.22 1.45
C MET A 108 14.80 -1.59 0.74
N ALA A 109 14.78 -0.27 0.52
CA ALA A 109 15.89 0.47 -0.06
C ALA A 109 17.14 0.40 0.83
N ALA A 110 16.99 0.51 2.15
CA ALA A 110 18.10 0.39 3.09
C ALA A 110 18.73 -1.01 3.06
N ALA A 111 17.92 -2.06 3.05
CA ALA A 111 18.40 -3.44 2.93
C ALA A 111 19.15 -3.66 1.61
N PHE A 112 18.64 -3.11 0.50
CA PHE A 112 19.30 -3.21 -0.79
C PHE A 112 20.63 -2.44 -0.83
N CYS A 113 20.66 -1.23 -0.27
CA CYS A 113 21.89 -0.44 -0.16
C CYS A 113 22.99 -1.14 0.65
N GLN A 114 22.62 -1.93 1.68
CA GLN A 114 23.60 -2.72 2.44
C GLN A 114 24.21 -3.88 1.62
N GLN A 115 23.51 -4.35 0.60
CA GLN A 115 24.00 -5.41 -0.29
C GLN A 115 24.91 -4.89 -1.41
N LEU A 116 24.92 -3.57 -1.64
CA LEU A 116 25.74 -2.98 -2.69
C LEU A 116 27.22 -2.92 -2.29
N PRO A 117 28.15 -3.19 -3.22
CA PRO A 117 29.57 -2.98 -2.98
C PRO A 117 29.84 -1.52 -2.61
N GLY A 118 30.76 -1.28 -1.67
CA GLY A 118 31.08 0.08 -1.21
C GLY A 118 31.50 1.06 -2.32
N ARG A 119 32.12 0.55 -3.40
CA ARG A 119 32.44 1.36 -4.60
C ARG A 119 31.19 1.91 -5.28
N THR A 120 30.13 1.10 -5.37
CA THR A 120 28.85 1.50 -5.96
C THR A 120 28.17 2.57 -5.12
N LEU A 121 28.19 2.43 -3.79
CA LEU A 121 27.64 3.45 -2.89
C LEU A 121 28.41 4.77 -2.96
N GLN A 122 29.74 4.72 -3.05
CA GLN A 122 30.58 5.91 -3.24
C GLN A 122 30.27 6.62 -4.55
N GLU A 123 30.05 5.87 -5.62
CA GLU A 123 29.72 6.43 -6.92
C GLU A 123 28.32 7.06 -6.92
N ILE A 124 27.32 6.39 -6.33
CA ILE A 124 25.98 6.95 -6.16
C ILE A 124 26.04 8.25 -5.35
N HIS A 125 26.80 8.27 -4.25
CA HIS A 125 26.99 9.46 -3.42
C HIS A 125 27.70 10.59 -4.21
N ARG A 126 28.69 10.24 -5.03
CA ARG A 126 29.37 11.20 -5.92
C ARG A 126 28.39 11.78 -6.94
N MET A 127 27.58 10.96 -7.60
CA MET A 127 26.61 11.42 -8.59
C MET A 127 25.54 12.34 -7.96
N LEU A 128 25.12 12.05 -6.73
CA LEU A 128 24.14 12.86 -6.00
C LEU A 128 24.67 14.23 -5.56
N HIS A 129 25.90 14.28 -5.05
CA HIS A 129 26.45 15.49 -4.43
C HIS A 129 27.41 16.28 -5.32
N SER A 130 28.06 15.63 -6.30
CA SER A 130 29.01 16.25 -7.22
C SER A 130 29.04 15.51 -8.57
N PRO A 131 27.96 15.61 -9.38
CA PRO A 131 27.91 14.98 -10.69
C PRO A 131 28.95 15.61 -11.62
N LEU A 132 29.64 14.75 -12.39
CA LEU A 132 30.60 15.17 -13.41
C LEU A 132 29.88 15.96 -14.51
N GLN A 133 30.63 16.82 -15.21
CA GLN A 133 30.06 17.65 -16.26
C GLN A 133 29.41 16.84 -17.39
N GLN A 134 30.05 15.73 -17.79
CA GLN A 134 29.52 14.79 -18.78
C GLN A 134 28.22 14.11 -18.32
N GLU A 135 28.07 13.83 -17.03
CA GLU A 135 26.83 13.23 -16.47
C GLU A 135 25.69 14.24 -16.50
N ARG A 136 25.98 15.52 -16.18
CA ARG A 136 24.99 16.60 -16.27
C ARG A 136 24.48 16.77 -17.70
N GLU A 137 25.39 16.77 -18.67
CA GLU A 137 25.06 16.88 -20.10
C GLU A 137 24.16 15.72 -20.54
N THR A 138 24.50 14.50 -20.15
CA THR A 138 23.70 13.29 -20.44
C THR A 138 22.30 13.40 -19.85
N VAL A 139 22.18 13.83 -18.58
CA VAL A 139 20.86 14.03 -17.94
C VAL A 139 20.06 15.11 -18.67
N THR A 140 20.67 16.25 -19.01
CA THR A 140 19.97 17.31 -19.74
C THR A 140 19.51 16.88 -21.12
N GLN A 141 20.32 16.09 -21.83
CA GLN A 141 19.96 15.57 -23.15
C GLN A 141 18.80 14.57 -23.03
N SER A 142 18.87 13.64 -22.08
CA SER A 142 17.79 12.67 -21.84
C SER A 142 16.47 13.35 -21.45
N LEU A 143 16.53 14.42 -20.66
CA LEU A 143 15.36 15.21 -20.29
C LEU A 143 14.78 15.97 -21.49
N GLN A 144 15.65 16.51 -22.34
CA GLN A 144 15.23 17.20 -23.58
C GLN A 144 14.58 16.23 -24.57
N GLU A 145 15.10 15.01 -24.70
CA GLU A 145 14.50 13.94 -25.51
C GLU A 145 13.14 13.50 -24.95
N ALA A 146 13.04 13.31 -23.63
CA ALA A 146 11.77 12.97 -22.97
C ALA A 146 10.72 14.08 -23.15
N MET A 147 11.12 15.36 -23.08
CA MET A 147 10.23 16.49 -23.34
C MET A 147 9.73 16.55 -24.79
N GLN A 148 10.54 16.11 -25.76
CA GLN A 148 10.14 16.04 -27.17
C GLN A 148 9.18 14.88 -27.45
N LEU A 149 9.30 13.78 -26.69
CA LEU A 149 8.44 12.61 -26.81
C LEU A 149 7.08 12.78 -26.11
N LEU A 150 6.95 13.75 -25.19
CA LEU A 150 5.67 14.08 -24.60
C LEU A 150 4.75 14.68 -25.68
N PRO A 151 3.59 14.06 -26.00
CA PRO A 151 2.64 14.64 -26.92
C PRO A 151 2.16 15.96 -26.33
N SER A 152 2.44 17.06 -27.04
CA SER A 152 1.94 18.39 -26.71
C SER A 152 0.42 18.30 -26.44
N PRO A 153 -0.08 18.78 -25.28
CA PRO A 153 -1.51 18.79 -24.96
C PRO A 153 -2.19 19.86 -25.80
N GLY A 154 -2.33 19.62 -27.11
CA GLY A 154 -2.83 20.62 -28.06
C GLY A 154 -3.34 20.06 -29.38
N LYS A 155 -3.19 18.76 -29.67
CA LYS A 155 -3.78 18.15 -30.88
C LYS A 155 -4.99 17.28 -30.52
N ARG A 156 -6.00 17.89 -29.89
CA ARG A 156 -7.40 17.47 -30.11
C ARG A 156 -7.89 18.27 -31.31
N ASN A 157 -8.50 17.60 -32.28
CA ASN A 157 -9.03 18.12 -33.55
C ASN A 157 -8.02 18.45 -34.66
N ALA A 158 -7.66 17.42 -35.42
CA ALA A 158 -7.51 17.58 -36.87
C ALA A 158 -8.44 16.55 -37.53
N LEU A 159 -9.67 16.99 -37.77
CA LEU A 159 -10.61 16.36 -38.70
C LEU A 159 -9.91 16.25 -40.07
N PRO A 160 -9.89 15.09 -40.74
CA PRO A 160 -9.32 15.02 -42.08
C PRO A 160 -10.17 15.88 -43.03
N PRO A 161 -9.55 16.69 -43.92
CA PRO A 161 -10.28 17.47 -44.90
C PRO A 161 -10.97 16.53 -45.90
N ALA A 162 -12.24 16.82 -46.14
CA ALA A 162 -13.05 16.22 -47.20
C ALA A 162 -12.35 16.36 -48.55
N MET A 163 -12.13 15.23 -49.23
CA MET A 163 -11.72 15.17 -50.64
C MET A 163 -12.36 13.93 -51.24
N GLY A 164 -13.30 14.11 -52.18
CA GLY A 164 -13.92 13.00 -52.89
C GLY A 164 -15.14 13.33 -53.74
N GLU A 165 -15.26 14.54 -54.30
CA GLU A 165 -16.00 14.70 -55.57
C GLU A 165 -15.03 14.43 -56.72
N ALA A 166 -15.29 13.39 -57.50
CA ALA A 166 -15.10 13.32 -58.96
C ALA A 166 -15.15 11.85 -59.43
N GLN A 167 -16.34 11.39 -59.84
CA GLN A 167 -16.67 10.93 -61.21
C GLN A 167 -18.04 10.25 -61.23
#